data_AF-A0A3D3WAB4-F1
#
_entry.id   AF-A0A3D3WAB4-F1
#
_cell.length_a   1.000
_cell.length_b   1.000
_cell.length_c   1.000
_cell.angle_alpha   90.00
_cell.angle_beta   90.00
_cell.angle_gamma   90.00
#
_symmetry.space_group_name_H-M   'P 1'
#
loop_
_entity.id
_entity.type
_entity.pdbx_description
1 polymer ?
#
loop_
_entity_poly.entity_id
_entity_poly.type
_entity_poly.pdbx_seq_one_letter_code
_entity_poly.pdbx_strand_id
1 'polypeptide(L)' 'SRSGREVTELIHDLHQQGHTIILITHNNAQAEEADRKVRIQDGFIVSDEKVIR' A
#
# COMPACT_ATOMS: atom_id res chain seq x y z
N SER A 1 -15.92 3.28 2.82
CA SER A 1 -16.59 4.61 2.80
C SER A 1 -16.27 5.32 1.49
N ARG A 2 -17.05 6.33 1.08
CA ARG A 2 -16.75 7.12 -0.13
C ARG A 2 -15.39 7.83 -0.03
N SER A 3 -15.09 8.40 1.14
CA SER A 3 -13.81 9.09 1.38
C SER A 3 -12.58 8.17 1.27
N GLY A 4 -12.69 6.89 1.64
CA GLY A 4 -11.58 5.94 1.56
C GLY A 4 -11.13 5.66 0.13
N ARG A 5 -12.07 5.68 -0.84
CA ARG A 5 -11.75 5.52 -2.26
C ARG A 5 -11.06 6.76 -2.83
N GLU A 6 -11.58 7.95 -2.55
CA GLU A 6 -10.98 9.22 -2.99
C GLU A 6 -9.54 9.39 -2.49
N VAL A 7 -9.26 8.99 -1.25
CA VAL A 7 -7.89 9.02 -0.70
C VAL A 7 -6.98 8.01 -1.41
N THR A 8 -7.50 6.82 -1.74
CA THR A 8 -6.72 5.78 -2.44
C THR A 8 -6.38 6.23 -3.87
N GLU A 9 -7.33 6.84 -4.58
CA GLU A 9 -7.13 7.41 -5.92
C GLU A 9 -6.06 8.52 -5.89
N LEU A 10 -6.13 9.46 -4.94
CA LEU A 10 -5.12 10.50 -4.78
C LEU A 10 -3.71 9.92 -4.53
N ILE A 11 -3.61 8.87 -3.72
CA ILE A 11 -2.35 8.18 -3.45
C ILE A 11 -1.78 7.57 -4.73
N HIS A 12 -2.62 6.91 -5.53
CA HIS A 12 -2.21 6.34 -6.81
C HIS A 12 -1.72 7.42 -7.78
N ASP A 13 -2.41 8.57 -7.87
CA ASP A 13 -2.00 9.69 -8.73
C ASP A 13 -0.65 10.29 -8.32
N LEU A 14 -0.43 10.49 -7.03
CA LEU A 14 0.85 10.97 -6.51
C LEU A 14 1.98 9.97 -6.79
N HIS A 15 1.72 8.67 -6.64
CA HIS A 15 2.69 7.65 -6.96
C HIS A 15 3.06 7.65 -8.45
N GLN A 16 2.08 7.79 -9.35
CA GLN A 16 2.30 7.92 -10.79
C GLN A 16 3.12 9.17 -11.16
N GLN A 17 3.05 10.24 -10.35
CA GLN A 17 3.88 11.44 -10.51
C GLN A 17 5.33 11.25 -10.01
N GLY A 18 5.70 10.06 -9.54
CA GLY A 18 7.05 9.72 -9.08
C GLY A 18 7.27 9.88 -7.58
N HIS A 19 6.21 10.14 -6.79
CA HIS A 19 6.34 10.18 -5.34
C HIS A 19 6.48 8.76 -4.77
N THR A 20 7.40 8.61 -3.82
CA THR A 20 7.49 7.38 -3.00
C THR A 20 6.48 7.47 -1.88
N ILE A 21 5.58 6.50 -1.79
CA ILE A 21 4.52 6.45 -0.78
C ILE A 21 4.66 5.20 0.06
N ILE A 22 4.47 5.34 1.38
CA ILE A 22 4.37 4.23 2.32
C ILE A 22 2.98 4.29 2.95
N LEU A 23 2.13 3.31 2.60
CA LEU A 23 0.78 3.19 3.14
C LEU A 23 0.76 2.08 4.21
N ILE A 24 0.37 2.43 5.43
CA ILE A 24 0.13 1.47 6.51
C ILE A 24 -1.37 1.15 6.53
N THR A 25 -1.71 -0.11 6.28
CA THR A 25 -3.10 -0.58 6.28
C THR A 25 -3.21 -1.97 6.90
N HIS A 26 -4.37 -2.25 7.49
CA HIS A 26 -4.74 -3.61 7.91
C HIS A 26 -5.65 -4.29 6.86
N ASN A 27 -5.96 -3.61 5.76
CA ASN A 27 -6.77 -4.16 4.67
C ASN A 27 -5.88 -4.79 3.60
N ASN A 28 -5.92 -6.12 3.50
CA ASN A 28 -5.14 -6.86 2.52
C ASN A 28 -5.44 -6.44 1.08
N ALA A 29 -6.70 -6.12 0.74
CA ALA A 29 -7.06 -5.73 -0.63
C ALA A 29 -6.30 -4.48 -1.09
N GLN A 30 -6.12 -3.50 -0.21
CA GLN A 30 -5.32 -2.29 -0.51
C GLN A 30 -3.83 -2.62 -0.62
N ALA A 31 -3.34 -3.56 0.19
CA ALA A 31 -1.93 -3.97 0.14
C ALA A 31 -1.59 -4.71 -1.18
N GLU A 32 -2.55 -5.43 -1.77
CA GLU A 32 -2.36 -6.06 -3.09
C GLU A 32 -2.36 -5.05 -4.26
N GLU A 33 -2.84 -3.82 -4.05
CA GLU A 33 -2.76 -2.78 -5.08
C GLU A 33 -1.37 -2.13 -5.16
N ALA A 34 -0.54 -2.25 -4.11
CA ALA A 34 0.80 -1.66 -4.06
C ALA A 34 1.83 -2.48 -4.86
N ASP A 35 2.96 -1.87 -5.23
CA ASP A 35 4.04 -2.57 -5.96
C ASP A 35 4.90 -3.47 -5.05
N ARG A 36 4.91 -3.18 -3.74
CA ARG A 36 5.64 -3.91 -2.70
C ARG A 36 4.81 -3.99 -1.44
N LYS A 37 4.81 -5.16 -0.80
CA LYS A 37 4.08 -5.44 0.43
C LYS A 37 5.07 -5.92 1.50
N VAL A 38 5.05 -5.23 2.63
CA VAL A 38 5.86 -5.58 3.81
C VAL A 38 4.92 -5.87 4.97
N ARG A 39 5.07 -7.03 5.61
CA ARG A 39 4.31 -7.41 6.80
C ARG A 39 5.20 -7.31 8.02
N ILE A 40 4.69 -6.65 9.06
CA ILE A 40 5.36 -6.52 10.36
C ILE A 40 4.51 -7.22 11.41
N GLN A 41 5.15 -7.99 12.28
CA GLN A 41 4.54 -8.65 13.43
C GLN A 41 5.50 -8.57 14.61
N ASP A 42 5.01 -8.16 15.79
CA ASP A 42 5.79 -8.06 17.03
C ASP A 42 7.10 -7.25 16.89
N GLY A 43 7.09 -6.23 16.03
CA GLY A 43 8.26 -5.38 15.76
C GLY A 43 9.24 -5.94 14.73
N PHE A 44 8.97 -7.11 14.15
CA PHE A 44 9.82 -7.76 13.15
C PHE A 44 9.15 -7.78 11.77
N ILE A 45 9.94 -7.61 10.72
CA ILE A 45 9.50 -7.86 9.34
C ILE A 45 9.37 -9.37 9.16
N VAL A 46 8.16 -9.84 8.85
CA VAL A 46 7.86 -11.26 8.65
C VAL A 46 7.59 -11.62 7.18
N SER A 47 7.37 -10.62 6.31
CA SER A 47 7.35 -10.79 4.86
C SER A 47 7.74 -9.48 4.18
N ASP A 48 8.43 -9.59 3.04
CA ASP A 48 8.82 -8.48 2.18
C ASP A 48 8.84 -8.97 0.73
N GLU A 49 7.83 -8.58 -0.04
CA GLU A 49 7.61 -9.11 -1.38
C GLU A 49 7.19 -8.02 -2.37
N LYS A 50 7.64 -8.17 -3.62
CA LYS A 50 7.05 -7.42 -4.74
C LYS A 50 5.70 -8.04 -5.06
N VAL A 51 4.68 -7.22 -5.19
CA VAL A 51 3.37 -7.70 -5.64
C VAL A 51 3.46 -7.84 -7.16
N ILE A 52 3.37 -9.07 -7.63
CA ILE A 52 3.33 -9.37 -9.06
C ILE A 52 1.86 -9.22 -9.50
N ARG A 53 1.58 -8.23 -10.34
CA ARG A 53 0.28 -8.06 -10.99
C ARG A 53 0.15 -8.99 -12.20
#